data_AF-A0A4Q3W1S9-F1
#
_entry.id   AF-A0A4Q3W1S9-F1
#
_cell.length_a   1.000
_cell.length_b   1.000
_cell.length_c   1.000
_cell.angle_alpha   90.00
_cell.angle_beta   90.00
_cell.angle_gamma   90.00
#
_symmetry.space_group_name_H-M   'P 1'
#
loop_
_entity.id
_entity.type
_entity.pdbx_description
1 polymer ?
#
loop_
_entity_poly.entity_id
_entity_poly.type
_entity_poly.pdbx_seq_one_letter_code
_entity_poly.pdbx_strand_id
1 'polypeptide(L)'
;MIDLARASDPALLRLLSKHPRVRAVEDDGGGPGIRFRTGVWEREALAGDATAPLRGLVELMDNNPLVCADRASVPSPTGTLALIALGPVLNSGLVTETPAFVSDLPTVDLDPWLGTVGWAGGCVVSSEPSGTHGVGVAMVEIPSSNDPDEIDELYEERFGRSFYVHRDEDSEWSSELVANTPNAVYRLRVTPDEPVSLLSIRVLADPRGKLGAAQVIHLMNVMAGYEESLGLEDYSGL
;
A
#
# COMPACT_ATOMS: atom_id res chain seq x y z
N MET A 1 -15.80 8.50 17.58
CA MET A 1 -15.14 9.81 17.34
C MET A 1 -13.75 9.74 17.96
N ILE A 2 -12.72 10.20 17.25
CA ILE A 2 -11.35 10.25 17.76
C ILE A 2 -11.20 11.53 18.57
N ASP A 3 -10.89 11.39 19.86
CA ASP A 3 -10.79 12.52 20.79
C ASP A 3 -9.48 13.29 20.61
N LEU A 4 -8.40 12.57 20.28
CA LEU A 4 -7.08 13.13 20.09
C LEU A 4 -6.31 12.27 19.08
N ALA A 5 -5.65 12.91 18.13
CA ALA A 5 -4.68 12.29 17.24
C ALA A 5 -3.34 13.02 17.36
N ARG A 6 -2.25 12.26 17.39
CA ARG A 6 -0.89 12.75 17.48
C ARG A 6 -0.07 12.23 16.31
N ALA A 7 0.61 13.13 15.62
CA ALA A 7 1.53 12.80 14.55
C ALA A 7 2.73 13.75 14.64
N SER A 8 3.83 13.42 13.98
CA SER A 8 4.97 14.33 13.80
C SER A 8 5.22 14.67 12.32
N ASP A 9 4.52 13.99 11.41
CA ASP A 9 4.57 14.28 9.99
C ASP A 9 3.66 15.49 9.67
N PRO A 10 4.19 16.59 9.09
CA PRO A 10 3.40 17.75 8.70
C PRO A 10 2.24 17.43 7.73
N ALA A 11 2.40 16.45 6.85
CA ALA A 11 1.35 15.97 5.95
C ALA A 11 0.20 15.34 6.73
N LEU A 12 0.52 14.45 7.68
CA LEU A 12 -0.49 13.84 8.56
C LEU A 12 -1.19 14.86 9.43
N LEU A 13 -0.46 15.81 10.02
CA LEU A 13 -1.04 16.89 10.83
C LEU A 13 -2.06 17.71 10.03
N ARG A 14 -1.77 18.01 8.75
CA ARG A 14 -2.70 18.73 7.86
C ARG A 14 -3.96 17.91 7.57
N LEU A 15 -3.83 16.62 7.27
CA LEU A 15 -4.98 15.74 7.01
C LEU A 15 -5.83 15.55 8.28
N LEU A 16 -5.20 15.25 9.42
CA LEU A 16 -5.86 15.08 10.71
C LEU A 16 -6.64 16.33 11.13
N SER A 17 -6.08 17.53 10.91
CA SER A 17 -6.75 18.80 11.27
C SER A 17 -8.01 19.06 10.48
N LYS A 18 -8.16 18.44 9.30
CA LYS A 18 -9.34 18.51 8.44
C LYS A 18 -10.27 17.30 8.62
N HIS A 19 -9.81 16.26 9.31
CA HIS A 19 -10.51 14.99 9.37
C HIS A 19 -11.81 15.11 10.20
N PRO A 20 -12.99 14.78 9.63
CA PRO A 20 -14.29 15.12 10.24
C PRO A 20 -14.61 14.36 11.53
N ARG A 21 -13.84 13.32 11.85
CA ARG A 21 -13.99 12.52 13.08
C ARG A 21 -12.86 12.70 14.09
N VAL A 22 -11.93 13.64 13.87
CA VAL A 22 -10.83 13.96 14.79
C VAL A 22 -11.15 15.28 15.48
N ARG A 23 -11.18 15.29 16.81
CA ARG A 23 -11.51 16.48 17.61
C ARG A 23 -10.32 17.40 17.87
N ALA A 24 -9.16 16.81 18.14
CA ALA A 24 -7.94 17.52 18.49
C ALA A 24 -6.73 16.85 17.85
N VAL A 25 -5.76 17.67 17.45
CA VAL A 25 -4.50 17.23 16.83
C VAL A 25 -3.33 17.84 17.60
N GLU A 26 -2.34 17.02 17.93
CA GLU A 26 -1.11 17.45 18.60
C GLU A 26 0.12 17.03 17.78
N ASP A 27 1.11 17.92 17.69
CA ASP A 27 2.42 17.68 17.08
C ASP A 27 3.37 17.03 18.12
N ASP A 28 3.03 15.81 18.53
CA ASP A 28 3.79 15.00 19.49
C ASP A 28 3.55 13.49 19.25
N GLY A 29 3.63 13.09 17.97
CA GLY A 29 3.43 11.70 17.56
C GLY A 29 4.58 10.76 17.98
N GLY A 30 5.80 11.30 18.10
CA GLY A 30 6.97 10.56 18.59
C GLY A 30 7.46 9.44 17.66
N GLY A 31 7.06 9.43 16.39
CA GLY A 31 7.44 8.42 15.40
C GLY A 31 6.66 8.50 14.09
N PRO A 32 6.97 7.62 13.11
CA PRO A 32 6.24 7.53 11.85
C PRO A 32 4.84 6.93 12.08
N GLY A 33 3.81 7.71 11.80
CA GLY A 33 2.41 7.29 11.91
C GLY A 33 1.54 8.22 12.76
N ILE A 34 0.46 7.66 13.31
CA ILE A 34 -0.54 8.34 14.14
C ILE A 34 -0.75 7.55 15.42
N ARG A 35 -0.62 8.20 16.57
CA ARG A 35 -1.20 7.72 17.83
C ARG A 35 -2.53 8.39 18.06
N PHE A 36 -3.60 7.64 18.32
CA PHE A 36 -4.92 8.21 18.46
C PHE A 36 -5.72 7.58 19.60
N ARG A 37 -6.62 8.39 20.17
CA ARG A 37 -7.46 7.99 21.30
C ARG A 37 -8.94 8.06 20.95
N THR A 38 -9.69 7.01 21.29
CA THR A 38 -11.16 6.95 21.20
C THR A 38 -11.71 6.57 22.57
N GLY A 39 -12.25 7.53 23.31
CA GLY A 39 -12.60 7.37 24.72
C GLY A 39 -11.37 7.08 25.57
N VAL A 40 -11.31 5.89 26.15
CA VAL A 40 -10.17 5.41 26.96
C VAL A 40 -9.16 4.58 26.16
N TRP A 41 -9.48 4.27 24.90
CA TRP A 41 -8.69 3.35 24.08
C TRP A 41 -7.65 4.12 23.27
N GLU A 42 -6.37 3.86 23.52
CA GLU A 42 -5.22 4.41 22.79
C GLU A 42 -4.70 3.39 21.78
N ARG A 43 -4.45 3.84 20.55
CA ARG A 43 -4.09 3.00 19.41
C ARG A 43 -3.03 3.65 18.54
N GLU A 44 -2.30 2.85 17.77
CA GLU A 44 -1.24 3.29 16.87
C GLU A 44 -1.46 2.77 15.44
N ALA A 45 -1.58 3.69 14.48
CA ALA A 45 -1.52 3.41 13.05
C ALA A 45 -0.14 3.84 12.53
N LEU A 46 0.73 2.87 12.26
CA LEU A 46 2.15 3.08 11.98
C LEU A 46 2.46 2.94 10.49
N ALA A 47 3.63 3.43 10.07
CA ALA A 47 4.16 3.23 8.72
C ALA A 47 5.58 2.66 8.77
N GLY A 48 5.81 1.58 8.02
CA GLY A 48 7.12 0.95 7.87
C GLY A 48 7.60 0.12 9.07
N ASP A 49 6.79 -0.02 10.13
CA ASP A 49 7.14 -0.88 11.26
C ASP A 49 6.76 -2.34 10.99
N ALA A 50 7.73 -3.14 10.56
CA ALA A 50 7.56 -4.58 10.31
C ALA A 50 7.37 -5.42 11.59
N THR A 51 7.60 -4.84 12.78
CA THR A 51 7.44 -5.53 14.07
C THR A 51 6.01 -5.45 14.61
N ALA A 52 5.14 -4.65 13.98
CA ALA A 52 3.75 -4.53 14.39
C ALA A 52 3.02 -5.89 14.27
N PRO A 53 2.14 -6.22 15.24
CA PRO A 53 1.45 -7.51 15.28
C PRO A 53 0.50 -7.69 14.11
N LEU A 54 -0.20 -6.62 13.71
CA LEU A 54 -0.90 -6.55 12.45
C LEU A 54 -0.15 -5.62 11.52
N ARG A 55 0.12 -6.09 10.31
CA ARG A 55 0.81 -5.31 9.30
C ARG A 55 0.48 -5.80 7.91
N GLY A 56 0.61 -4.93 6.92
CA GLY A 56 0.34 -5.24 5.53
C GLY A 56 -0.25 -4.05 4.78
N LEU A 57 -0.46 -4.23 3.49
CA LEU A 57 -1.21 -3.29 2.67
C LEU A 57 -2.70 -3.43 3.02
N VAL A 58 -3.38 -2.34 3.37
CA VAL A 58 -4.78 -2.36 3.86
C VAL A 58 -5.70 -3.12 2.89
N GLU A 59 -5.52 -2.93 1.58
CA GLU A 59 -6.27 -3.62 0.53
C GLU A 59 -6.12 -5.16 0.51
N LEU A 60 -5.06 -5.68 1.13
CA LEU A 60 -4.76 -7.12 1.20
C LEU A 60 -4.97 -7.69 2.61
N MET A 61 -5.42 -6.87 3.56
CA MET A 61 -5.68 -7.27 4.93
C MET A 61 -7.16 -7.53 5.16
N ASP A 62 -7.47 -8.39 6.12
CA ASP A 62 -8.82 -8.44 6.69
C ASP A 62 -9.02 -7.22 7.60
N ASN A 63 -10.14 -6.51 7.41
CA ASN A 63 -10.51 -5.35 8.22
C ASN A 63 -10.91 -5.76 9.65
N ASN A 64 -11.40 -6.99 9.87
CA ASN A 64 -11.90 -7.39 11.20
C ASN A 64 -10.82 -7.36 12.29
N PRO A 65 -9.62 -7.95 12.09
CA PRO A 65 -8.51 -7.80 13.03
C PRO A 65 -8.10 -6.35 13.26
N LEU A 66 -8.11 -5.52 12.21
CA LEU A 66 -7.66 -4.12 12.27
C LEU A 66 -8.54 -3.26 13.18
N VAL A 67 -9.87 -3.42 13.11
CA VAL A 67 -10.82 -2.67 13.97
C VAL A 67 -10.58 -2.93 15.47
N CYS A 68 -10.08 -4.12 15.80
CA CYS A 68 -9.84 -4.55 17.18
C CYS A 68 -8.40 -4.29 17.66
N ALA A 69 -7.54 -3.74 16.81
CA ALA A 69 -6.11 -3.69 17.09
C ALA A 69 -5.70 -2.44 17.87
N ASP A 70 -4.81 -2.65 18.84
CA ASP A 70 -4.11 -1.56 19.51
C ASP A 70 -3.03 -0.95 18.61
N ARG A 71 -2.42 -1.78 17.75
CA ARG A 71 -1.26 -1.40 16.94
C ARG A 71 -1.28 -2.12 15.60
N ALA A 72 -1.23 -1.36 14.52
CA ALA A 72 -1.08 -1.88 13.18
C ALA A 72 -0.12 -1.02 12.35
N SER A 73 0.46 -1.59 11.29
CA SER A 73 1.44 -0.91 10.46
C SER A 73 1.23 -1.15 8.97
N VAL A 74 1.15 -0.07 8.20
CA VAL A 74 1.25 -0.15 6.73
C VAL A 74 2.71 -0.25 6.30
N PRO A 75 3.01 -0.70 5.07
CA PRO A 75 4.38 -0.79 4.59
C PRO A 75 5.03 0.58 4.43
N SER A 76 6.35 0.58 4.23
CA SER A 76 7.08 1.74 3.71
C SER A 76 6.66 2.02 2.25
N PRO A 77 7.02 3.18 1.66
CA PRO A 77 6.74 3.49 0.26
C PRO A 77 7.08 2.36 -0.73
N THR A 78 8.31 1.84 -0.66
CA THR A 78 8.77 0.71 -1.50
C THR A 78 7.98 -0.56 -1.22
N GLY A 79 7.69 -0.86 0.06
CA GLY A 79 6.87 -2.00 0.45
C GLY A 79 5.42 -1.91 -0.04
N THR A 80 4.85 -0.71 -0.10
CA THR A 80 3.49 -0.46 -0.60
C THR A 80 3.43 -0.73 -2.10
N LEU A 81 4.38 -0.18 -2.88
CA LEU A 81 4.46 -0.48 -4.32
C LEU A 81 4.66 -1.98 -4.58
N ALA A 82 5.55 -2.63 -3.81
CA ALA A 82 5.82 -4.05 -3.95
C ALA A 82 4.59 -4.90 -3.62
N LEU A 83 3.82 -4.58 -2.57
CA LEU A 83 2.60 -5.33 -2.23
C LEU A 83 1.46 -5.09 -3.21
N ILE A 84 1.33 -3.89 -3.79
CA ILE A 84 0.38 -3.67 -4.89
C ILE A 84 0.78 -4.54 -6.10
N ALA A 85 2.07 -4.57 -6.43
CA ALA A 85 2.57 -5.30 -7.59
C ALA A 85 2.51 -6.82 -7.40
N LEU A 86 2.99 -7.34 -6.27
CA LEU A 86 3.23 -8.76 -6.04
C LEU A 86 2.15 -9.43 -5.20
N GLY A 87 1.40 -8.68 -4.39
CA GLY A 87 0.46 -9.22 -3.40
C GLY A 87 -0.53 -10.23 -3.98
N PRO A 88 -1.32 -9.87 -5.02
CA PRO A 88 -2.30 -10.77 -5.61
C PRO A 88 -1.70 -12.07 -6.15
N VAL A 89 -0.61 -11.98 -6.92
CA VAL A 89 0.03 -13.15 -7.54
C VAL A 89 0.73 -14.04 -6.52
N LEU A 90 1.37 -13.47 -5.50
CA LEU A 90 1.96 -14.25 -4.41
C LEU A 90 0.90 -14.97 -3.59
N ASN A 91 -0.22 -14.30 -3.30
CA ASN A 91 -1.31 -14.87 -2.53
C ASN A 91 -2.02 -16.03 -3.26
N SER A 92 -2.01 -16.02 -4.59
CA SER A 92 -2.59 -17.09 -5.43
C SER A 92 -1.79 -18.39 -5.41
N GLY A 93 -0.50 -18.34 -5.02
CA GLY A 93 0.40 -19.49 -5.07
C GLY A 93 0.93 -19.82 -6.47
N LEU A 94 0.70 -18.96 -7.48
CA LEU A 94 1.20 -19.17 -8.84
C LEU A 94 2.71 -18.96 -8.99
N VAL A 95 3.31 -18.18 -8.09
CA VAL A 95 4.73 -17.83 -8.15
C VAL A 95 5.56 -18.97 -7.57
N THR A 96 6.46 -19.53 -8.38
CA THR A 96 7.33 -20.64 -7.98
C THR A 96 8.78 -20.24 -7.74
N GLU A 97 9.21 -19.13 -8.34
CA GLU A 97 10.59 -18.63 -8.29
C GLU A 97 10.64 -17.27 -7.58
N THR A 98 11.84 -16.86 -7.14
CA THR A 98 12.02 -15.57 -6.46
C THR A 98 11.72 -14.41 -7.44
N PRO A 99 10.71 -13.56 -7.16
CA PRO A 99 10.39 -12.42 -8.02
C PRO A 99 11.46 -11.32 -7.89
N ALA A 100 11.56 -10.50 -8.93
CA ALA A 100 12.37 -9.28 -8.91
C ALA A 100 11.48 -8.04 -8.78
N PHE A 101 11.91 -7.06 -8.00
CA PHE A 101 11.25 -5.78 -7.84
C PHE A 101 12.24 -4.64 -7.99
N VAL A 102 11.97 -3.71 -8.91
CA VAL A 102 12.78 -2.52 -9.17
C VAL A 102 11.94 -1.29 -8.87
N SER A 103 12.49 -0.30 -8.16
CA SER A 103 11.82 0.97 -7.92
C SER A 103 12.75 2.17 -7.99
N ASP A 104 12.19 3.37 -8.14
CA ASP A 104 12.93 4.63 -8.00
C ASP A 104 13.11 5.05 -6.52
N LEU A 105 12.53 4.28 -5.59
CA LEU A 105 12.57 4.51 -4.16
C LEU A 105 13.70 3.73 -3.47
N PRO A 106 14.10 4.11 -2.24
CA PRO A 106 15.13 3.38 -1.49
C PRO A 106 14.81 1.90 -1.32
N THR A 107 15.84 1.05 -1.39
CA THR A 107 15.68 -0.38 -1.09
C THR A 107 15.30 -0.58 0.37
N VAL A 108 14.44 -1.56 0.60
CA VAL A 108 14.01 -2.00 1.93
C VAL A 108 13.98 -3.52 1.97
N ASP A 109 14.03 -4.09 3.16
CA ASP A 109 13.71 -5.50 3.35
C ASP A 109 12.21 -5.72 3.08
N LEU A 110 11.89 -6.44 2.01
CA LEU A 110 10.52 -6.74 1.61
C LEU A 110 9.96 -7.99 2.28
N ASP A 111 10.82 -8.88 2.80
CA ASP A 111 10.41 -10.20 3.29
C ASP A 111 9.33 -10.12 4.39
N PRO A 112 9.43 -9.22 5.38
CA PRO A 112 8.39 -9.10 6.40
C PRO A 112 7.02 -8.67 5.87
N TRP A 113 6.99 -8.00 4.71
CA TRP A 113 5.79 -7.50 4.05
C TRP A 113 5.22 -8.54 3.10
N LEU A 114 6.05 -9.18 2.27
CA LEU A 114 5.60 -10.28 1.41
C LEU A 114 5.11 -11.48 2.24
N GLY A 115 5.67 -11.68 3.43
CA GLY A 115 5.15 -12.67 4.40
C GLY A 115 3.70 -12.44 4.82
N THR A 116 3.18 -11.20 4.74
CA THR A 116 1.78 -10.89 5.07
C THR A 116 0.79 -11.47 4.06
N VAL A 117 1.24 -11.76 2.83
CA VAL A 117 0.44 -12.40 1.79
C VAL A 117 0.76 -13.89 1.61
N GLY A 118 1.55 -14.47 2.54
CA GLY A 118 1.90 -15.89 2.55
C GLY A 118 3.19 -16.26 1.82
N TRP A 119 3.99 -15.29 1.38
CA TRP A 119 5.24 -15.56 0.65
C TRP A 119 6.46 -15.59 1.55
N ALA A 120 7.31 -16.60 1.39
CA ALA A 120 8.57 -16.77 2.14
C ALA A 120 9.81 -16.94 1.26
N GLY A 121 9.67 -16.87 -0.08
CA GLY A 121 10.76 -17.09 -1.04
C GLY A 121 11.65 -15.88 -1.32
N GLY A 122 11.51 -14.81 -0.54
CA GLY A 122 12.26 -13.55 -0.68
C GLY A 122 11.91 -12.75 -1.94
N CYS A 123 12.62 -11.66 -2.20
CA CYS A 123 12.52 -10.89 -3.44
C CYS A 123 13.86 -10.25 -3.79
N VAL A 124 14.23 -10.31 -5.08
CA VAL A 124 15.40 -9.56 -5.57
C VAL A 124 15.01 -8.10 -5.71
N VAL A 125 15.48 -7.25 -4.80
CA VAL A 125 15.15 -5.83 -4.79
C VAL A 125 16.30 -5.01 -5.38
N SER A 126 15.98 -4.21 -6.39
CA SER A 126 16.87 -3.19 -6.93
C SER A 126 16.25 -1.81 -6.79
N SER A 127 17.10 -0.80 -6.63
CA SER A 127 16.71 0.59 -6.66
C SER A 127 17.55 1.30 -7.72
N GLU A 128 16.87 2.03 -8.59
CA GLU A 128 17.49 3.00 -9.49
C GLU A 128 17.01 4.39 -9.06
N PRO A 129 17.62 4.97 -8.00
CA PRO A 129 17.17 6.23 -7.42
C PRO A 129 17.43 7.36 -8.42
N SER A 130 16.43 7.58 -9.28
CA SER A 130 16.43 8.57 -10.35
C SER A 130 15.37 9.66 -10.10
N GLY A 131 14.49 9.47 -9.11
CA GLY A 131 13.49 10.47 -8.76
C GLY A 131 12.61 10.14 -7.56
N THR A 132 11.74 11.08 -7.24
CA THR A 132 10.77 11.07 -6.14
C THR A 132 9.36 10.79 -6.68
N HIS A 133 9.22 9.89 -7.65
CA HIS A 133 7.97 9.77 -8.42
C HIS A 133 7.11 8.58 -7.98
N GLY A 134 7.68 7.63 -7.24
CA GLY A 134 6.95 6.50 -6.68
C GLY A 134 6.58 5.49 -7.76
N VAL A 135 7.60 4.96 -8.44
CA VAL A 135 7.48 3.99 -9.53
C VAL A 135 8.03 2.65 -9.09
N GLY A 136 7.28 1.58 -9.32
CA GLY A 136 7.70 0.20 -9.09
C GLY A 136 7.45 -0.68 -10.30
N VAL A 137 8.33 -1.64 -10.56
CA VAL A 137 8.16 -2.70 -11.55
C VAL A 137 8.51 -4.03 -10.91
N ALA A 138 7.54 -4.94 -10.88
CA ALA A 138 7.75 -6.33 -10.53
C ALA A 138 7.88 -7.19 -11.79
N MET A 139 8.75 -8.19 -11.71
CA MET A 139 8.91 -9.23 -12.71
C MET A 139 8.77 -10.59 -12.03
N VAL A 140 7.86 -11.41 -12.54
CA VAL A 140 7.45 -12.66 -11.94
C VAL A 140 7.33 -13.72 -13.02
N GLU A 141 7.93 -14.89 -12.79
CA GLU A 141 7.68 -16.06 -13.62
C GLU A 141 6.39 -16.75 -13.19
N ILE A 142 5.51 -17.00 -14.16
CA ILE A 142 4.25 -17.73 -13.97
C ILE A 142 4.18 -18.90 -14.95
N PRO A 143 3.48 -20.01 -14.65
CA PRO A 143 3.34 -21.11 -15.59
C PRO A 143 2.63 -20.66 -16.87
N SER A 144 3.15 -21.04 -18.04
CA SER A 144 2.53 -20.64 -19.32
C SER A 144 1.19 -21.30 -19.61
N SER A 145 0.82 -22.30 -18.81
CA SER A 145 -0.51 -22.90 -18.84
C SER A 145 -1.59 -21.98 -18.28
N ASN A 146 -1.22 -20.92 -17.57
CA ASN A 146 -2.18 -19.97 -17.01
C ASN A 146 -2.81 -19.11 -18.11
N ASP A 147 -4.12 -18.94 -18.01
CA ASP A 147 -4.84 -17.99 -18.85
C ASP A 147 -4.49 -16.56 -18.40
N PRO A 148 -4.10 -15.64 -19.30
CA PRO A 148 -3.96 -14.23 -18.94
C PRO A 148 -5.20 -13.65 -18.25
N ASP A 149 -6.40 -14.13 -18.58
CA ASP A 149 -7.64 -13.69 -17.92
C ASP A 149 -7.69 -14.12 -16.44
N GLU A 150 -7.10 -15.26 -16.07
CA GLU A 150 -6.97 -15.68 -14.66
C GLU A 150 -6.08 -14.71 -13.88
N ILE A 151 -5.02 -14.18 -14.49
CA ILE A 151 -4.16 -13.18 -13.85
C ILE A 151 -4.96 -11.90 -13.59
N ASP A 152 -5.75 -11.46 -14.57
CA ASP A 152 -6.61 -10.29 -14.42
C ASP A 152 -7.63 -10.47 -13.28
N GLU A 153 -8.26 -11.64 -13.19
CA GLU A 153 -9.19 -11.99 -12.12
C GLU A 153 -8.55 -11.94 -10.73
N LEU A 154 -7.28 -12.37 -10.57
CA LEU A 154 -6.57 -12.29 -9.30
C LEU A 154 -6.43 -10.85 -8.78
N TYR A 155 -6.13 -9.91 -9.68
CA TYR A 155 -6.02 -8.50 -9.30
C TYR A 155 -7.40 -7.88 -9.09
N GLU A 156 -8.40 -8.24 -9.89
CA GLU A 156 -9.77 -7.76 -9.73
C GLU A 156 -10.39 -8.23 -8.38
N GLU A 157 -10.13 -9.47 -7.95
CA GLU A 157 -10.58 -9.96 -6.64
C GLU A 157 -10.04 -9.09 -5.49
N ARG A 158 -8.79 -8.64 -5.60
CA ARG A 158 -8.11 -7.87 -4.55
C ARG A 158 -8.38 -6.37 -4.64
N PHE A 159 -8.42 -5.80 -5.85
CA PHE A 159 -8.43 -4.36 -6.06
C PHE A 159 -9.67 -3.83 -6.79
N GLY A 160 -10.54 -4.67 -7.35
CA GLY A 160 -11.75 -4.25 -8.07
C GLY A 160 -12.73 -3.43 -7.21
N ARG A 161 -12.65 -3.59 -5.88
CA ARG A 161 -13.42 -2.81 -4.89
C ARG A 161 -12.56 -1.89 -4.04
N SER A 162 -11.28 -1.74 -4.37
CA SER A 162 -10.38 -0.84 -3.65
C SER A 162 -10.75 0.61 -3.90
N PHE A 163 -10.66 1.44 -2.86
CA PHE A 163 -10.83 2.88 -2.96
C PHE A 163 -9.62 3.59 -3.58
N TYR A 164 -8.43 2.98 -3.50
CA TYR A 164 -7.17 3.68 -3.72
C TYR A 164 -6.18 2.92 -4.60
N VAL A 165 -6.53 1.76 -5.12
CA VAL A 165 -5.68 0.98 -6.03
C VAL A 165 -6.51 0.61 -7.24
N HIS A 166 -6.07 1.07 -8.41
CA HIS A 166 -6.84 0.92 -9.65
C HIS A 166 -6.00 0.36 -10.79
N ARG A 167 -6.64 -0.39 -11.68
CA ARG A 167 -6.04 -0.75 -12.95
C ARG A 167 -6.21 0.41 -13.94
N ASP A 168 -5.16 0.76 -14.64
CA ASP A 168 -5.21 1.74 -15.74
C ASP A 168 -4.37 1.19 -16.89
N GLU A 169 -4.96 0.78 -18.01
CA GLU A 169 -4.23 0.25 -19.17
C GLU A 169 -4.04 1.27 -20.30
N ASP A 170 -4.90 2.28 -20.35
CA ASP A 170 -5.08 3.13 -21.54
C ASP A 170 -4.37 4.47 -21.48
N SER A 171 -4.09 4.99 -20.28
CA SER A 171 -3.52 6.33 -20.14
C SER A 171 -2.03 6.38 -20.53
N GLU A 172 -1.47 7.57 -20.69
CA GLU A 172 -0.01 7.72 -20.74
C GLU A 172 0.59 7.39 -19.36
N TRP A 173 1.58 6.50 -19.31
CA TRP A 173 2.19 6.08 -18.04
C TRP A 173 3.13 7.17 -17.50
N SER A 174 2.56 8.07 -16.71
CA SER A 174 3.22 9.25 -16.15
C SER A 174 2.85 9.41 -14.67
N SER A 175 3.74 10.04 -13.87
CA SER A 175 3.46 10.35 -12.47
C SER A 175 2.24 11.27 -12.29
N GLU A 176 1.87 12.01 -13.33
CA GLU A 176 0.66 12.85 -13.35
C GLU A 176 -0.64 12.07 -13.09
N LEU A 177 -0.68 10.76 -13.39
CA LEU A 177 -1.86 9.91 -13.14
C LEU A 177 -2.23 9.81 -11.66
N VAL A 178 -1.24 9.90 -10.79
CA VAL A 178 -1.39 9.70 -9.34
C VAL A 178 -1.01 10.94 -8.54
N ALA A 179 -0.42 11.95 -9.19
CA ALA A 179 0.07 13.15 -8.55
C ALA A 179 -1.02 13.84 -7.75
N ASN A 180 -0.71 14.15 -6.50
CA ASN A 180 -1.58 14.82 -5.56
C ASN A 180 -2.88 14.05 -5.27
N THR A 181 -2.86 12.72 -5.36
CA THR A 181 -4.00 11.85 -5.05
C THR A 181 -3.62 10.79 -4.01
N PRO A 182 -4.59 10.23 -3.26
CA PRO A 182 -4.34 9.09 -2.38
C PRO A 182 -4.28 7.77 -3.15
N ASN A 183 -4.24 7.79 -4.48
CA ASN A 183 -4.39 6.61 -5.32
C ASN A 183 -3.03 6.03 -5.73
N ALA A 184 -3.06 4.75 -6.07
CA ALA A 184 -2.07 4.05 -6.87
C ALA A 184 -2.73 3.46 -8.11
N VAL A 185 -1.95 3.34 -9.18
CA VAL A 185 -2.38 2.67 -10.41
C VAL A 185 -1.42 1.55 -10.77
N TYR A 186 -1.93 0.49 -11.37
CA TYR A 186 -1.11 -0.62 -11.87
C TYR A 186 -1.47 -1.06 -13.30
N ARG A 187 -0.51 -1.71 -13.96
CA ARG A 187 -0.63 -2.35 -15.28
C ARG A 187 -0.05 -3.74 -15.27
N LEU A 188 -0.69 -4.63 -16.03
CA LEU A 188 -0.25 -6.01 -16.18
C LEU A 188 0.22 -6.23 -17.62
N ARG A 189 1.37 -6.89 -17.79
CA ARG A 189 1.89 -7.29 -19.09
C ARG A 189 2.45 -8.71 -19.00
N VAL A 190 1.83 -9.63 -19.73
CA VAL A 190 2.34 -11.00 -19.89
C VAL A 190 3.15 -11.07 -21.17
N THR A 191 4.39 -11.53 -21.05
CA THR A 191 5.24 -11.92 -22.18
C THR A 191 5.26 -13.45 -22.23
N PRO A 192 4.57 -14.07 -23.20
CA PRO A 192 4.47 -15.52 -23.27
C PRO A 192 5.82 -16.15 -23.66
N ASP A 193 6.19 -17.23 -22.99
CA ASP A 193 7.32 -18.10 -23.32
C ASP A 193 7.01 -19.54 -22.84
N GLU A 194 7.86 -20.53 -23.09
CA GLU A 194 7.66 -21.92 -22.59
C GLU A 194 8.91 -22.44 -21.85
N PRO A 195 8.75 -23.09 -20.68
CA PRO A 195 7.50 -23.51 -20.03
C PRO A 195 6.88 -22.46 -19.10
N VAL A 196 7.52 -21.30 -18.94
CA VAL A 196 7.08 -20.20 -18.06
C VAL A 196 6.91 -18.92 -18.87
N SER A 197 5.96 -18.09 -18.47
CA SER A 197 5.72 -16.77 -19.03
C SER A 197 6.18 -15.71 -18.03
N LEU A 198 6.62 -14.56 -18.55
CA LEU A 198 7.04 -13.45 -17.71
C LEU A 198 5.87 -12.48 -17.52
N LEU A 199 5.39 -12.37 -16.28
CA LEU A 199 4.47 -11.32 -15.86
C LEU A 199 5.25 -10.11 -15.36
N SER A 200 5.06 -8.98 -16.04
CA SER A 200 5.56 -7.67 -15.63
C SER A 200 4.41 -6.84 -15.06
N ILE A 201 4.55 -6.37 -13.83
CA ILE A 201 3.56 -5.51 -13.16
C ILE A 201 4.19 -4.16 -12.89
N ARG A 202 3.61 -3.09 -13.45
CA ARG A 202 4.07 -1.72 -13.21
C ARG A 202 3.11 -1.06 -12.24
N VAL A 203 3.64 -0.31 -11.27
CA VAL A 203 2.86 0.42 -10.27
C VAL A 203 3.35 1.86 -10.17
N LEU A 204 2.42 2.81 -10.05
CA LEU A 204 2.67 4.22 -9.76
C LEU A 204 1.85 4.64 -8.54
N ALA A 205 2.44 5.47 -7.70
CA ALA A 205 1.76 6.07 -6.55
C ALA A 205 2.47 7.35 -6.10
N ASP A 206 1.73 8.35 -5.62
CA ASP A 206 2.34 9.58 -5.10
C ASP A 206 3.00 9.34 -3.72
N PRO A 207 4.30 9.71 -3.56
CA PRO A 207 4.98 9.76 -2.26
C PRO A 207 4.23 10.49 -1.13
N ARG A 208 3.49 11.55 -1.46
CA ARG A 208 2.70 12.33 -0.49
C ARG A 208 1.32 11.72 -0.25
N GLY A 209 0.83 10.96 -1.21
CA GLY A 209 -0.48 10.31 -1.22
C GLY A 209 -0.40 8.88 -0.69
N LYS A 210 -0.66 7.92 -1.59
CA LYS A 210 -0.75 6.48 -1.29
C LYS A 210 0.51 5.87 -0.67
N LEU A 211 1.67 6.48 -0.89
CA LEU A 211 2.92 6.01 -0.29
C LEU A 211 3.26 6.70 1.04
N GLY A 212 2.46 7.67 1.45
CA GLY A 212 2.73 8.52 2.61
C GLY A 212 1.51 8.70 3.49
N ALA A 213 1.18 9.96 3.77
CA ALA A 213 0.22 10.32 4.81
C ALA A 213 -1.19 9.75 4.57
N ALA A 214 -1.65 9.68 3.31
CA ALA A 214 -2.98 9.16 3.02
C ALA A 214 -3.12 7.69 3.41
N GLN A 215 -2.07 6.89 3.23
CA GLN A 215 -2.06 5.47 3.60
C GLN A 215 -2.23 5.24 5.10
N VAL A 216 -1.63 6.11 5.92
CA VAL A 216 -1.74 6.02 7.39
C VAL A 216 -3.12 6.50 7.86
N ILE A 217 -3.70 7.53 7.21
CA ILE A 217 -5.08 7.94 7.48
C ILE A 217 -6.06 6.82 7.11
N HIS A 218 -5.85 6.16 5.97
CA HIS A 218 -6.63 5.00 5.55
C HIS A 218 -6.58 3.87 6.60
N LEU A 219 -5.39 3.51 7.09
CA LEU A 219 -5.24 2.54 8.18
C LEU A 219 -5.97 3.00 9.45
N MET A 220 -5.80 4.26 9.87
CA MET A 220 -6.47 4.81 11.05
C MET A 220 -7.99 4.73 10.94
N ASN A 221 -8.55 5.01 9.75
CA ASN A 221 -9.99 4.90 9.50
C ASN A 221 -10.50 3.48 9.68
N VAL A 222 -9.82 2.50 9.09
CA VAL A 222 -10.16 1.08 9.25
C VAL A 222 -10.07 0.68 10.72
N MET A 223 -8.98 1.00 11.41
CA MET A 223 -8.82 0.71 12.84
C MET A 223 -9.92 1.37 13.69
N ALA A 224 -10.36 2.57 13.33
CA ALA A 224 -11.43 3.28 14.03
C ALA A 224 -12.85 2.81 13.66
N GLY A 225 -13.00 1.89 12.69
CA GLY A 225 -14.29 1.44 12.18
C GLY A 225 -15.05 2.51 11.40
N TYR A 226 -14.33 3.44 10.77
CA TYR A 226 -14.89 4.46 9.89
C TYR A 226 -14.85 4.03 8.43
N GLU A 227 -15.52 4.81 7.58
CA GLU A 227 -15.36 4.69 6.14
C GLU A 227 -13.91 4.96 5.72
N GLU A 228 -13.38 4.14 4.82
CA GLU A 228 -11.97 4.17 4.39
C GLU A 228 -11.57 5.48 3.70
N SER A 229 -12.53 6.10 2.99
CA SER A 229 -12.44 7.38 2.28
C SER A 229 -12.36 8.61 3.19
N LEU A 230 -12.73 8.46 4.46
CA LEU A 230 -13.08 9.60 5.29
C LEU A 230 -11.88 10.53 5.54
N GLY A 231 -12.04 11.82 5.24
CA GLY A 231 -10.97 12.81 5.36
C GLY A 231 -9.90 12.73 4.27
N LEU A 232 -10.11 11.93 3.22
CA LEU A 232 -9.28 11.83 2.02
C LEU A 232 -10.01 12.22 0.72
N GLU A 233 -11.31 12.53 0.80
CA GLU A 233 -12.17 12.90 -0.34
C GLU A 233 -11.70 14.17 -1.06
N ASP A 234 -11.27 15.18 -0.30
CA ASP A 234 -10.73 16.46 -0.82
C ASP A 234 -9.20 16.47 -0.83
N TYR A 235 -8.56 15.31 -1.00
CA TYR A 235 -7.10 15.24 -1.08
C TYR A 235 -6.63 15.97 -2.34
N SER A 236 -6.19 17.22 -2.17
CA SER A 236 -5.53 18.01 -3.20
C SER A 236 -4.13 18.35 -2.71
N GLY A 237 -3.14 17.53 -3.07
CA GLY A 237 -1.71 17.87 -3.07
C GLY A 237 -1.26 18.73 -1.89
N LEU A 238 -0.94 18.05 -0.79
CA LEU A 238 -0.48 18.64 0.47
C LEU A 238 0.62 19.69 0.35
#